data_AF-A0A9E2XEV2-F1
#
_entry.id   AF-A0A9E2XEV2-F1
#
_cell.length_a   1.000
_cell.length_b   1.000
_cell.length_c   1.000
_cell.angle_alpha   90.00
_cell.angle_beta   90.00
_cell.angle_gamma   90.00
#
_symmetry.space_group_name_H-M   'P 1'
#
loop_
_entity.id
_entity.type
_entity.pdbx_description
1 polymer ?
#
loop_
_entity_poly.entity_id
_entity_poly.type
_entity_poly.pdbx_seq_one_letter_code
_entity_poly.pdbx_strand_id
1 'polypeptide(L)'
;MSELASLTIAEASRRLARGALRAIDLVEACLARIEQHDAKLNTFTTLTPELARAAARQADRELSAGHRRGALHGIPVGIKDIYETAGVRTAAHSHLKIDHVPTVDAETVARLRAA
;
A
#
# COMPACT_ATOMS: atom_id res chain seq x y z
N MET A 1 -0.60 3.50 17.95
CA MET A 1 -0.83 3.10 16.54
C MET A 1 -0.66 4.26 15.56
N SER A 2 -1.26 5.44 15.80
CA SER A 2 -1.11 6.65 14.95
C SER A 2 0.35 7.03 14.60
N GLU A 3 1.30 6.91 15.54
CA GLU A 3 2.72 7.26 15.28
C GLU A 3 3.38 6.44 14.18
N LEU A 4 2.95 5.19 13.94
CA LEU A 4 3.54 4.36 12.90
C LEU A 4 3.26 4.91 11.49
N ALA A 5 2.08 5.52 11.30
CA ALA A 5 1.70 6.15 10.04
C ALA A 5 2.46 7.46 9.76
N SER A 6 3.18 8.00 10.76
CA SER A 6 4.02 9.20 10.64
C SER A 6 5.50 8.88 10.41
N LEU A 7 5.90 7.61 10.41
CA LEU A 7 7.27 7.22 10.11
C LEU A 7 7.63 7.63 8.68
N THR A 8 8.86 8.11 8.50
CA THR A 8 9.41 8.20 7.15
C THR A 8 9.56 6.80 6.56
N ILE A 9 9.53 6.70 5.23
CA ILE A 9 9.75 5.42 4.52
C ILE A 9 11.09 4.79 4.95
N ALA A 10 12.14 5.60 5.13
CA ALA A 10 13.45 5.12 5.55
C ALA A 10 13.44 4.53 6.97
N GLU A 11 12.70 5.13 7.91
CA GLU A 11 12.54 4.58 9.26
C GLU A 11 11.72 3.30 9.27
N ALA A 12 10.58 3.28 8.58
CA ALA A 12 9.75 2.10 8.44
C ALA A 12 10.55 0.94 7.82
N SER A 13 11.25 1.19 6.71
CA SER A 13 12.08 0.19 6.02
C SER A 13 13.16 -0.40 6.94
N ARG A 14 13.88 0.44 7.70
CA ARG A 14 14.88 -0.04 8.66
C ARG A 14 14.26 -0.86 9.80
N ARG A 15 13.09 -0.45 10.30
CA ARG A 15 12.40 -1.17 11.39
C ARG A 15 11.84 -2.51 10.92
N LEU A 16 11.29 -2.59 9.70
CA LEU A 16 10.84 -3.82 9.05
C LEU A 16 12.01 -4.79 8.85
N ALA A 17 13.12 -4.29 8.28
CA ALA A 17 14.30 -5.11 7.99
C ALA A 17 14.94 -5.77 9.21
N ARG A 18 14.83 -5.14 10.39
CA ARG A 18 15.35 -5.66 11.66
C ARG A 18 14.30 -6.41 12.50
N GLY A 19 13.09 -6.60 11.97
CA GLY A 19 11.98 -7.25 12.69
C GLY A 19 11.41 -6.44 13.87
N ALA A 20 11.72 -5.15 13.99
CA ALA A 20 11.20 -4.28 15.05
C ALA A 20 9.84 -3.63 14.71
N LEU A 21 9.33 -3.90 13.52
CA LEU A 21 8.03 -3.47 13.03
C LEU A 21 7.51 -4.58 12.12
N ARG A 22 6.21 -4.87 12.19
CA ARG A 22 5.54 -5.72 11.21
C ARG A 22 4.86 -4.85 10.14
N ALA A 23 4.86 -5.32 8.90
CA ALA A 23 4.20 -4.64 7.79
C ALA A 23 2.69 -4.51 8.05
N ILE A 24 2.08 -5.51 8.70
CA ILE A 24 0.65 -5.46 9.03
C ILE A 24 0.33 -4.33 10.00
N ASP A 25 1.18 -4.09 11.01
CA ASP A 25 0.98 -3.02 11.99
C ASP A 25 1.09 -1.64 11.33
N LEU A 26 1.98 -1.51 10.33
CA LEU A 26 2.11 -0.30 9.53
C LEU A 26 0.89 -0.05 8.64
N VAL A 27 0.37 -1.09 7.97
CA VAL A 27 -0.87 -1.00 7.17
C VAL A 27 -2.06 -0.62 8.04
N GLU A 28 -2.27 -1.28 9.18
CA GLU A 28 -3.40 -0.95 10.07
C GLU A 28 -3.28 0.49 10.62
N ALA A 29 -2.07 0.97 10.92
CA ALA A 29 -1.87 2.35 11.31
C ALA A 29 -2.24 3.35 10.20
N CYS A 30 -1.86 3.06 8.94
CA CYS A 30 -2.27 3.88 7.80
C CYS A 30 -3.79 3.84 7.59
N LEU A 31 -4.42 2.67 7.64
CA LEU A 31 -5.87 2.53 7.48
C LEU A 31 -6.65 3.27 8.59
N ALA A 32 -6.21 3.18 9.84
CA ALA A 32 -6.81 3.93 10.95
C ALA A 32 -6.70 5.45 10.74
N ARG A 33 -5.58 5.94 10.20
CA ARG A 33 -5.41 7.36 9.86
C ARG A 33 -6.32 7.79 8.70
N ILE A 34 -6.51 6.93 7.70
CA ILE A 34 -7.44 7.16 6.59
C ILE A 34 -8.87 7.25 7.13
N GLU A 35 -9.30 6.29 7.94
CA GLU A 35 -10.64 6.28 8.57
C GLU A 35 -10.93 7.58 9.35
N GLN A 36 -9.95 8.11 10.07
CA GLN A 36 -10.11 9.33 10.86
C GLN A 36 -10.26 10.61 10.04
N HIS A 37 -9.68 10.67 8.83
CA HIS A 37 -9.50 11.94 8.11
C HIS A 37 -10.14 11.98 6.72
N ASP A 38 -10.24 10.85 6.03
CA ASP A 38 -10.54 10.85 4.60
C ASP A 38 -11.96 11.27 4.27
N ALA A 39 -12.91 11.09 5.20
CA ALA A 39 -14.27 11.60 5.06
C ALA A 39 -14.33 13.14 4.90
N LYS A 40 -13.29 13.86 5.33
CA LYS A 40 -13.18 15.32 5.16
C LYS A 40 -12.23 15.70 4.04
N LEU A 41 -11.17 14.91 3.83
CA LEU A 41 -10.10 15.24 2.88
C LEU A 41 -10.38 14.73 1.46
N ASN A 42 -11.17 13.67 1.30
CA ASN A 42 -11.49 13.03 0.03
C ASN A 42 -10.25 12.69 -0.81
N THR A 43 -9.26 12.03 -0.19
CA THR A 43 -7.96 11.73 -0.80
C THR A 43 -7.92 10.39 -1.54
N PHE A 44 -8.72 9.39 -1.13
CA PHE A 44 -8.80 8.09 -1.81
C PHE A 44 -10.08 7.96 -2.63
N THR A 45 -9.94 7.67 -3.93
CA THR A 45 -11.09 7.37 -4.82
C THR A 45 -11.49 5.89 -4.78
N THR A 46 -10.51 5.01 -4.57
CA THR A 46 -10.69 3.55 -4.41
C THR A 46 -9.74 3.08 -3.32
N LEU A 47 -10.27 2.82 -2.12
CA LEU A 47 -9.49 2.25 -1.03
C LEU A 47 -9.46 0.72 -1.14
N THR A 48 -8.30 0.09 -0.92
CA THR A 48 -8.13 -1.37 -1.02
C THR A 48 -7.60 -2.01 0.29
N PRO A 49 -8.36 -1.98 1.40
CA PRO A 49 -7.86 -2.43 2.71
C PRO A 49 -7.45 -3.91 2.71
N GLU A 50 -8.27 -4.78 2.14
CA GLU A 50 -8.02 -6.23 2.14
C GLU A 50 -6.80 -6.60 1.29
N LEU A 51 -6.62 -5.95 0.14
CA LEU A 51 -5.43 -6.13 -0.69
C LEU A 51 -4.16 -5.69 0.06
N ALA A 52 -4.21 -4.53 0.73
CA ALA A 52 -3.09 -4.02 1.52
C ALA A 52 -2.74 -4.95 2.69
N ARG A 53 -3.75 -5.45 3.41
CA ARG A 53 -3.60 -6.43 4.49
C ARG A 53 -2.99 -7.74 4.02
N ALA A 54 -3.47 -8.28 2.89
CA ALA A 54 -2.95 -9.50 2.31
C ALA A 54 -1.46 -9.37 1.91
N ALA A 55 -1.11 -8.26 1.25
CA ALA A 55 0.27 -7.96 0.86
C ALA A 55 1.19 -7.80 2.09
N ALA A 56 0.73 -7.09 3.13
CA ALA A 56 1.49 -6.92 4.37
C ALA A 56 1.72 -8.24 5.11
N ARG A 57 0.71 -9.12 5.18
CA ARG A 57 0.89 -10.46 5.77
C ARG A 57 1.88 -11.31 4.98
N GLN A 58 1.91 -11.17 3.65
CA GLN A 58 2.92 -11.85 2.82
C GLN A 58 4.33 -11.31 3.10
N ALA A 59 4.48 -9.98 3.15
CA ALA A 59 5.77 -9.36 3.46
C ALA A 59 6.28 -9.76 4.85
N ASP A 60 5.41 -9.81 5.86
CA ASP A 60 5.75 -10.32 7.20
C ASP A 60 6.29 -11.75 7.16
N ARG A 61 5.62 -12.65 6.44
CA ARG A 61 6.06 -14.04 6.28
C ARG A 61 7.44 -14.12 5.65
N GLU A 62 7.66 -13.39 4.57
CA GLU A 62 8.92 -13.41 3.85
C GLU A 62 10.06 -12.79 4.65
N LEU A 63 9.84 -11.66 5.32
CA LEU A 63 10.81 -11.05 6.22
C LEU A 63 11.17 -11.98 7.38
N SER A 64 10.19 -12.66 7.97
CA SER A 64 10.44 -13.64 9.05
C SER A 64 11.25 -14.85 8.58
N ALA A 65 11.16 -15.19 7.30
CA ALA A 65 11.93 -16.25 6.66
C ALA A 65 13.29 -15.77 6.09
N GLY A 66 13.68 -14.51 6.31
CA GLY A 66 14.92 -13.93 5.79
C GLY A 66 14.89 -13.54 4.31
N HIS A 67 13.75 -13.63 3.64
CA HIS A 67 13.58 -13.31 2.23
C HIS A 67 13.25 -11.83 2.01
N ARG A 68 14.21 -10.95 2.29
CA ARG A 68 14.02 -9.51 2.05
C ARG A 68 14.18 -9.17 0.56
N ARG A 69 13.12 -8.65 -0.07
CA ARG A 69 13.12 -8.21 -1.49
C ARG A 69 13.90 -6.93 -1.74
N GLY A 70 13.86 -5.98 -0.80
CA GLY A 70 14.51 -4.69 -0.97
C GLY A 70 14.17 -3.67 0.11
N ALA A 71 14.41 -2.40 -0.23
CA ALA A 71 14.14 -1.27 0.66
C ALA A 71 12.64 -0.96 0.80
N LEU A 72 11.80 -1.35 -0.15
CA LEU A 72 10.36 -1.10 -0.13
C LEU A 72 9.54 -2.31 0.35
N HIS A 73 10.18 -3.46 0.60
CA HIS A 73 9.51 -4.65 1.08
C HIS A 73 8.70 -4.39 2.37
N GLY A 74 7.37 -4.48 2.27
CA GLY A 74 6.42 -4.25 3.37
C GLY A 74 5.98 -2.79 3.56
N ILE A 75 6.38 -1.86 2.71
CA ILE A 75 5.96 -0.45 2.76
C ILE A 75 4.61 -0.27 2.05
N PRO A 76 3.57 0.28 2.72
CA PRO A 76 2.32 0.62 2.06
C PRO A 76 2.48 1.80 1.10
N VAL A 77 1.75 1.77 -0.01
CA VAL A 77 1.78 2.82 -1.03
C VAL A 77 0.37 3.27 -1.40
N GLY A 78 0.21 4.58 -1.62
CA GLY A 78 -0.95 5.15 -2.30
C GLY A 78 -0.62 5.37 -3.76
N ILE A 79 -1.50 4.95 -4.66
CA ILE A 79 -1.32 5.06 -6.12
C ILE A 79 -2.33 6.05 -6.66
N LYS A 80 -1.86 7.03 -7.45
CA LYS A 80 -2.76 7.98 -8.12
C LYS A 80 -3.66 7.21 -9.10
N ASP A 81 -4.94 7.56 -9.16
CA ASP A 81 -5.99 6.93 -10.00
C ASP A 81 -5.81 7.13 -11.53
N ILE A 82 -4.57 7.24 -12.01
CA ILE A 82 -4.19 7.27 -13.43
C ILE A 82 -3.20 6.16 -13.78
N TYR A 83 -2.71 5.42 -12.77
CA TYR A 83 -1.86 4.26 -12.95
C TYR A 83 -2.75 3.01 -12.93
N GLU A 84 -2.75 2.28 -14.04
CA GLU A 84 -3.46 1.01 -14.10
C GLU A 84 -2.95 0.07 -13.00
N THR A 85 -3.90 -0.46 -12.22
CA THR A 85 -3.63 -1.40 -11.13
C THR A 85 -4.54 -2.60 -11.35
N ALA A 86 -3.97 -3.74 -11.73
CA ALA A 86 -4.71 -4.93 -12.12
C ALA A 86 -5.74 -5.32 -11.05
N GLY A 87 -7.01 -5.46 -11.47
CA GLY A 87 -8.12 -5.82 -10.58
C GLY A 87 -8.58 -4.71 -9.62
N VAL A 88 -8.04 -3.49 -9.72
CA VAL A 88 -8.47 -2.32 -8.93
C VAL A 88 -8.99 -1.25 -9.87
N ARG A 89 -10.21 -0.75 -9.59
CA ARG A 89 -10.86 0.29 -10.40
C ARG A 89 -9.96 1.51 -10.55
N THR A 90 -9.70 1.89 -11.80
CA THR A 90 -8.86 3.04 -12.19
C THR A 90 -9.66 3.98 -13.09
N ALA A 91 -10.23 5.05 -12.51
CA ALA A 91 -11.18 5.90 -13.22
C ALA A 91 -10.54 7.09 -13.94
N ALA A 92 -9.26 7.37 -13.73
CA ALA A 92 -8.58 8.55 -14.29
C ALA A 92 -9.31 9.86 -13.98
N HIS A 93 -10.04 9.92 -12.86
CA HIS A 93 -10.94 11.02 -12.52
C HIS A 93 -11.90 11.41 -13.68
N SER A 94 -12.35 10.45 -14.48
CA SER A 94 -13.18 10.66 -15.66
C SER A 94 -14.38 9.75 -15.68
N HIS A 95 -15.55 10.30 -16.00
CA HIS A 95 -16.78 9.52 -16.17
C HIS A 95 -16.67 8.50 -17.30
N LEU A 96 -15.81 8.73 -18.30
CA LEU A 96 -15.56 7.79 -19.40
C LEU A 96 -14.95 6.47 -18.93
N LYS A 97 -14.31 6.47 -17.75
CA LYS A 97 -13.61 5.31 -17.17
C LYS A 97 -14.16 4.93 -15.80
N ILE A 98 -15.37 5.37 -15.44
CA ILE A 98 -15.89 5.25 -14.07
C ILE A 98 -15.87 3.80 -13.54
N ASP A 99 -16.18 2.84 -14.42
CA ASP A 99 -16.22 1.39 -14.14
C ASP A 99 -15.00 0.63 -14.70
N HIS A 100 -13.95 1.35 -15.14
CA HIS A 100 -12.78 0.71 -15.72
C HIS A 100 -11.96 -0.02 -14.66
N VAL A 101 -11.82 -1.34 -14.84
CA VAL A 101 -10.95 -2.21 -14.04
C VAL A 101 -9.92 -2.82 -14.99
N PRO A 102 -8.66 -2.35 -14.98
CA PRO A 102 -7.61 -2.89 -15.85
C PRO A 102 -7.23 -4.32 -15.44
N THR A 103 -6.80 -5.11 -16.41
CA THR A 103 -6.33 -6.50 -16.21
C THR A 103 -4.81 -6.61 -16.04
N VAL A 104 -4.09 -5.50 -16.25
CA VAL A 104 -2.63 -5.42 -16.14
C VAL A 104 -2.26 -4.24 -15.25
N ASP A 105 -1.11 -4.37 -14.58
CA ASP A 105 -0.50 -3.26 -13.85
C ASP A 105 0.24 -2.35 -14.84
N ALA A 106 0.22 -1.04 -14.61
CA ALA A 106 1.22 -0.15 -15.18
C ALA A 106 2.62 -0.57 -14.69
N GLU A 107 3.66 -0.38 -15.50
CA GLU A 107 5.03 -0.84 -15.20
C GLU A 107 5.53 -0.36 -13.81
N THR A 108 5.22 0.89 -13.43
CA THR A 108 5.57 1.41 -12.11
C THR A 108 4.90 0.64 -10.97
N VAL A 109 3.64 0.24 -11.12
CA VAL A 109 2.89 -0.54 -10.13
C VAL A 109 3.46 -1.95 -10.04
N ALA A 110 3.76 -2.58 -11.18
CA ALA A 110 4.39 -3.90 -11.23
C ALA A 110 5.74 -3.92 -10.49
N ARG A 111 6.59 -2.90 -10.71
CA ARG A 111 7.87 -2.76 -9.99
C ARG A 111 7.69 -2.55 -8.49
N LEU A 112 6.72 -1.73 -8.07
CA LEU A 112 6.43 -1.52 -6.65
C LEU A 112 5.95 -2.81 -5.97
N ARG A 113 5.12 -3.64 -6.63
CA ARG A 113 4.70 -4.94 -6.09
C ARG A 113 5.85 -5.94 -5.94
N ALA A 114 6.86 -5.86 -6.80
CA ALA A 114 8.02 -6.74 -6.77
C ALA A 114 9.10 -6.33 -5.75
N ALA A 115 9.01 -5.12 -5.17
CA ALA A 115 10.05 -4.50 -4.35
C ALA A 115 10.01 -4.83 -2.83
#